data_AF-A0A7Y5S2I2-F1
#
_entry.id   AF-A0A7Y5S2I2-F1
#
_cell.length_a   1.000
_cell.length_b   1.000
_cell.length_c   1.000
_cell.angle_alpha   90.00
_cell.angle_beta   90.00
_cell.angle_gamma   90.00
#
_symmetry.space_group_name_H-M   'P 1'
#
loop_
_entity.id
_entity.type
_entity.pdbx_description
1 polymer ?
#
loop_
_entity_poly.entity_id
_entity_poly.type
_entity_poly.pdbx_seq_one_letter_code
_entity_poly.pdbx_strand_id
1 'polypeptide(L)' 'MELRWRIRRPETPEETRQRLIDETSAFLTACLEHPELAVRIPVIRAGSGRFPPSLTTAFWEPILSG' A
#
# COMPACT_ATOMS: atom_id res chain seq x y z
N MET A 1 -19.74 3.37 -14.08
CA MET A 1 -18.92 2.68 -13.06
C MET A 1 -19.58 2.94 -11.72
N GLU A 2 -20.46 2.03 -11.28
CA GLU A 2 -21.21 2.20 -10.03
C GLU A 2 -20.28 2.01 -8.82
N LEU A 3 -19.96 3.12 -8.14
CA LEU A 3 -19.37 3.08 -6.81
C LEU A 3 -20.43 2.55 -5.84
N ARG A 4 -20.50 1.22 -5.72
CA ARG A 4 -21.20 0.56 -4.62
C ARG A 4 -20.47 0.91 -3.33
N TRP A 5 -20.88 2.00 -2.70
CA TRP A 5 -20.61 2.27 -1.29
C TRP A 5 -21.32 1.21 -0.46
N ARG A 6 -20.75 0.00 -0.42
CA ARG A 6 -21.10 -0.99 0.59
C ARG A 6 -20.71 -0.35 1.91
N ILE A 7 -21.72 -0.02 2.72
CA ILE A 7 -21.55 0.28 4.14
C ILE A 7 -20.90 -0.96 4.75
N ARG A 8 -19.56 -1.02 4.74
CA ARG A 8 -18.82 -2.11 5.38
C ARG A 8 -19.06 -1.94 6.86
N ARG A 9 -19.49 -3.02 7.51
CA ARG A 9 -19.44 -3.13 8.96
C ARG A 9 -18.04 -2.70 9.41
N PRO A 10 -17.90 -1.90 10.48
CA PRO A 10 -16.59 -1.59 11.02
C PRO A 10 -15.88 -2.89 11.37
N GLU A 11 -14.75 -3.13 10.72
CA GLU A 11 -13.87 -4.27 10.96
C GLU A 11 -13.19 -4.10 12.32
N THR A 12 -12.93 -5.21 13.02
CA THR A 12 -12.04 -5.16 14.19
C THR A 12 -10.60 -4.87 13.73
N PRO A 13 -9.72 -4.44 14.64
CA PRO A 13 -8.30 -4.29 14.32
C PRO A 13 -7.66 -5.57 13.77
N GLU A 14 -8.06 -6.73 14.27
CA GLU A 14 -7.58 -8.04 13.82
C GLU A 14 -8.09 -8.39 12.42
N GLU A 15 -9.37 -8.14 12.14
CA GLU A 15 -9.95 -8.33 10.80
C GLU A 15 -9.28 -7.41 9.78
N THR A 16 -9.07 -6.14 10.15
CA THR A 16 -8.37 -5.16 9.32
C THR A 16 -6.95 -5.61 9.03
N ARG A 17 -6.22 -6.06 10.07
CA ARG A 17 -4.86 -6.57 9.93
C ARG A 17 -4.81 -7.77 9.00
N GLN A 18 -5.70 -8.74 9.17
CA GLN A 18 -5.72 -9.94 8.34
C GLN A 18 -6.01 -9.59 6.88
N ARG A 19 -7.00 -8.72 6.63
CA ARG A 19 -7.32 -8.26 5.28
C ARG A 19 -6.13 -7.58 4.61
N LEU A 20 -5.44 -6.69 5.32
CA LEU A 20 -4.24 -6.03 4.79
C LEU A 20 -3.13 -7.03 4.44
N ILE A 21 -2.94 -8.06 5.27
CA ILE A 21 -1.97 -9.14 5.01
C ILE A 21 -2.38 -9.91 3.76
N ASP A 22 -3.66 -10.29 3.63
CA ASP A 22 -4.16 -11.07 2.49
C ASP A 22 -4.04 -10.28 1.18
N GLU A 23 -4.47 -9.01 1.17
CA GLU A 23 -4.38 -8.12 0.02
C GLU A 23 -2.92 -7.88 -0.40
N THR A 24 -2.04 -7.63 0.57
CA THR A 24 -0.61 -7.43 0.30
C THR A 24 0.04 -8.71 -0.23
N SER A 25 -0.29 -9.86 0.35
CA SER A 25 0.24 -11.16 -0.09
C SER A 25 -0.17 -11.45 -1.53
N ALA A 26 -1.44 -11.24 -1.87
CA ALA A 26 -1.94 -11.41 -3.22
C ALA A 26 -1.24 -10.48 -4.22
N PHE A 27 -1.05 -9.21 -3.87
CA PHE A 27 -0.31 -8.25 -4.70
C PHE A 27 1.15 -8.68 -4.92
N LEU A 28 1.84 -9.11 -3.87
CA LEU A 28 3.23 -9.58 -3.96
C LEU A 28 3.33 -10.82 -4.84
N THR A 29 2.42 -11.80 -4.68
CA THR A 29 2.36 -12.97 -5.56
C THR A 29 2.16 -12.57 -7.02
N ALA A 30 1.21 -11.67 -7.30
CA ALA A 30 0.98 -11.18 -8.66
C ALA A 30 2.23 -10.50 -9.25
N CYS A 31 2.98 -9.73 -8.45
CA CYS A 31 4.22 -9.09 -8.91
C CYS A 31 5.38 -10.09 -9.15
N LEU A 32 5.37 -11.25 -8.49
CA LEU A 32 6.34 -12.32 -8.76
C LEU A 32 6.05 -13.02 -10.09
N GLU A 33 4.77 -13.17 -10.45
CA GLU A 33 4.33 -13.74 -11.73
C GLU A 33 4.42 -12.73 -12.88
N HIS A 34 4.19 -11.45 -12.58
CA HIS A 34 4.18 -10.33 -13.53
C HIS A 34 5.13 -9.20 -13.06
N PRO A 35 6.44 -9.31 -13.31
CA PRO A 35 7.43 -8.35 -12.83
C PRO A 35 7.19 -6.90 -13.28
N GLU A 36 6.49 -6.70 -14.39
CA GLU A 36 6.08 -5.38 -14.92
C GLU A 36 5.10 -4.63 -14.00
N LEU A 37 4.40 -5.33 -13.11
CA LEU A 37 3.51 -4.74 -12.11
C LEU A 37 4.25 -4.33 -10.83
N ALA A 38 5.50 -4.78 -10.66
CA ALA A 38 6.27 -4.52 -9.45
C ALA A 38 6.67 -3.04 -9.36
N VAL A 39 6.19 -2.36 -8.32
CA VAL A 39 6.61 -0.98 -8.01
C VAL A 39 7.88 -1.04 -7.16
N ARG A 40 8.96 -0.41 -7.64
CA ARG A 40 10.21 -0.31 -6.89
C ARG A 40 10.10 0.79 -5.84
N ILE A 41 9.88 0.39 -4.59
CA ILE A 41 9.97 1.31 -3.45
C ILE A 41 11.46 1.62 -3.20
N PRO A 42 11.86 2.91 -3.18
CA PRO A 42 13.22 3.27 -2.81
C PRO A 42 13.54 2.79 -1.40
N VAL A 43 14.49 1.85 -1.29
CA VAL A 43 14.95 1.37 0.01
C VAL A 43 16.01 2.34 0.52
N ILE A 44 15.71 2.97 1.65
CA ILE A 44 16.66 3.80 2.37
C ILE A 44 17.07 3.06 3.63
N ARG A 45 18.39 2.96 3.87
CA ARG A 45 18.92 2.23 5.02
C ARG A 45 18.45 2.87 6.33
N ALA A 46 17.91 2.05 7.24
CA ALA A 46 17.45 2.50 8.55
C ALA A 46 18.56 3.26 9.30
N GLY A 47 18.23 4.42 9.87
CA GLY A 47 19.18 5.29 10.58
C GLY A 47 20.16 6.08 9.71
N SER A 48 20.12 5.94 8.37
CA SER A 48 21.04 6.64 7.45
C SER A 48 20.31 7.32 6.29
N GLY A 49 19.00 7.47 6.42
CA GLY A 49 18.13 7.96 5.38
C GLY A 49 17.60 9.35 5.60
N ARG A 50 17.98 10.31 4.75
CA ARG A 50 17.09 11.44 4.46
C ARG A 50 16.15 11.00 3.35
N PHE A 51 14.86 10.86 3.66
CA PHE A 51 13.84 10.90 2.62
C PHE A 51 13.85 12.32 2.05
N PRO A 52 14.21 12.53 0.76
CA PRO A 52 14.06 13.84 0.17
C PRO A 52 12.56 14.21 0.21
N PRO A 53 12.21 15.48 0.46
CA PRO A 53 10.81 15.90 0.56
C PRO A 53 9.96 15.48 -0.64
N SER A 54 10.55 15.43 -1.84
CA SER A 54 9.90 14.94 -3.06
C SER A 54 9.45 13.48 -2.98
N LEU A 55 10.20 12.61 -2.32
CA LEU A 55 9.82 11.21 -2.09
C LEU A 55 8.74 11.08 -1.01
N THR A 56 8.81 11.92 0.03
CA THR A 56 7.77 11.99 1.06
C THR A 56 6.43 12.40 0.44
N THR A 57 6.41 13.44 -0.37
CA THR A 57 5.21 13.88 -1.10
C THR A 57 4.72 12.80 -2.05
N ALA A 58 5.57 12.26 -2.93
CA ALA A 58 5.17 11.22 -3.87
C ALA A 58 4.61 9.94 -3.20
N PHE A 59 5.10 9.61 -2.00
CA PHE A 59 4.64 8.44 -1.26
C PHE A 59 3.35 8.69 -0.49
N TRP A 60 3.22 9.84 0.20
CA TRP A 60 2.09 10.11 1.09
C TRP A 60 0.92 10.80 0.40
N GLU A 61 1.14 11.59 -0.66
CA GLU A 61 0.09 12.35 -1.34
C GLU A 61 -1.04 11.46 -1.88
N PRO A 62 -0.80 10.29 -2.49
CA PRO A 62 -1.88 9.38 -2.90
C PRO A 62 -2.65 8.78 -1.71
N ILE A 63 -2.03 8.68 -0.54
CA ILE A 63 -2.59 8.06 0.66
C ILE A 63 -3.42 9.06 1.47
N LEU A 64 -2.96 10.31 1.56
CA LEU A 64 -3.54 11.36 2.42
C LEU A 64 -4.53 12.28 1.69
N SER A 65 -4.54 12.28 0.35
CA SER A 65 -5.44 13.12 -0.45
C SER A 65 -6.73 12.39 -0.87
N GLY A 66 -6.96 11.19 -0.34
CA GLY A 66 -8.14 10.35 -0.58
C GLY A 66 -9.26 10.56 0.44
#